data_AF-A0A9P9DI27-F1
#
_entry.id   AF-A0A9P9DI27-F1
#
_cell.length_a   1.000
_cell.length_b   1.000
_cell.length_c   1.000
_cell.angle_alpha   90.00
_cell.angle_beta   90.00
_cell.angle_gamma   90.00
#
_symmetry.space_group_name_H-M   'P 1'
#
loop_
_entity.id
_entity.type
_entity.pdbx_description
1 polymer ?
#
loop_
_entity_poly.entity_id
_entity_poly.type
_entity_poly.pdbx_seq_one_letter_code
_entity_poly.pdbx_strand_id
1 'polypeptide(L)' 'MPAATPRLAFFRSAARYLTEPHPYGRRSITQAAHPVAWAEYAKHLGRTSVVYFPWYAVVLGWPVATAAFLKRTGV' A
#
# COMPACT_ATOMS: atom_id res chain seq x y z
N MET A 1 -1.96 39.06 15.24
CA MET A 1 -1.52 40.47 15.20
C MET A 1 -0.79 40.76 13.90
N PRO A 2 -1.19 41.75 13.10
CA PRO A 2 -0.48 42.14 11.87
C PRO A 2 0.96 42.58 12.16
N ALA A 3 1.87 42.44 11.18
CA ALA A 3 3.26 42.88 11.34
C ALA A 3 3.36 44.39 11.18
N ALA A 4 4.22 45.02 11.98
CA ALA A 4 4.45 46.46 11.91
C ALA A 4 5.05 46.91 10.57
N THR A 5 5.75 46.03 9.84
CA THR A 5 6.33 46.33 8.53
C THR A 5 6.24 45.13 7.57
N PRO A 6 6.25 45.36 6.24
CA PRO A 6 6.22 44.28 5.24
C PRO A 6 7.41 43.31 5.34
N ARG A 7 8.60 43.81 5.73
CA ARG A 7 9.79 42.97 5.93
C ARG A 7 9.58 41.99 7.09
N LEU A 8 9.01 42.45 8.20
CA LEU A 8 8.71 41.59 9.36
C LEU A 8 7.55 40.62 9.07
N ALA A 9 6.64 40.97 8.16
CA ALA A 9 5.62 40.03 7.67
C ALA A 9 6.26 38.89 6.87
N PHE A 10 7.20 39.22 5.97
CA PHE A 10 7.93 38.24 5.17
C PHE A 10 8.75 37.27 6.03
N PHE A 11 9.53 37.78 6.99
CA PHE A 11 10.30 36.91 7.88
C PHE A 11 9.41 35.97 8.71
N ARG A 12 8.22 36.45 9.10
CA ARG A 12 7.25 35.64 9.83
C ARG A 12 6.62 34.55 8.96
N SER A 13 6.27 34.85 7.71
CA SER A 13 5.76 33.84 6.78
C SER A 13 6.82 32.80 6.44
N ALA A 14 8.08 33.24 6.26
CA ALA A 14 9.20 32.33 6.05
C ALA A 14 9.46 31.43 7.27
N ALA A 15 9.46 32.00 8.48
CA ALA A 15 9.61 31.22 9.71
C ALA A 15 8.51 30.15 9.85
N ARG A 16 7.24 30.52 9.61
CA ARG A 16 6.12 29.57 9.63
C ARG A 16 6.21 28.51 8.52
N TYR A 17 6.67 28.88 7.34
CA TYR A 17 6.88 27.92 6.24
C TYR A 17 7.95 26.87 6.58
N LEU A 18 9.00 27.27 7.31
CA LEU A 18 10.11 26.40 7.69
C LEU A 18 9.85 25.57 8.95
N THR A 19 9.00 26.04 9.87
CA THR A 19 8.72 25.35 11.14
C THR A 19 7.39 24.59 11.16
N GLU A 20 6.41 24.98 10.35
CA GLU A 20 5.14 24.28 10.30
C GLU A 20 5.25 23.06 9.36
N PRO A 21 4.63 21.92 9.69
CA PRO A 21 4.52 20.82 8.74
C PRO A 21 3.84 21.34 7.47
N HIS A 22 4.49 21.08 6.33
CA HIS A 22 4.02 21.46 5.00
C HIS A 22 2.52 21.09 4.86
N PRO A 23 1.68 21.87 4.14
CA PRO A 23 0.22 21.64 4.09
C PRO A 23 -0.18 20.19 3.78
N TYR A 24 0.63 19.50 2.98
CA TYR A 24 0.46 18.08 2.61
C TYR A 24 1.03 17.06 3.62
N GLY A 25 1.85 17.52 4.57
CA GLY A 25 2.42 16.70 5.65
C GLY A 25 1.62 16.74 6.96
N ARG A 26 0.57 17.58 7.03
CA ARG A 26 -0.36 17.58 8.16
C ARG A 26 -1.34 16.43 7.99
N ARG A 27 -1.16 15.35 8.75
CA ARG A 27 -2.25 14.40 8.95
C ARG A 27 -3.40 15.15 9.63
N SER A 28 -4.60 15.06 9.09
CA SER A 28 -5.80 15.66 9.69
C SER A 28 -6.00 15.12 11.10
N ILE A 29 -5.69 15.91 12.11
CA ILE A 29 -5.90 15.53 13.53
C ILE A 29 -7.41 15.47 13.84
N THR A 30 -8.22 16.16 13.03
CA THR A 30 -9.67 16.28 13.16
C THR A 30 -10.46 15.21 12.41
N GLN A 31 -9.81 14.38 11.59
CA GLN A 31 -10.50 13.33 10.84
C GLN A 31 -9.85 11.98 11.14
N ALA A 32 -10.68 11.01 11.51
CA ALA A 32 -10.23 9.64 11.68
C ALA A 32 -9.74 9.07 10.34
N ALA A 33 -8.80 8.12 10.42
CA ALA A 33 -8.40 7.35 9.25
C ALA A 33 -9.62 6.62 8.67
N HIS A 34 -9.72 6.60 7.33
CA HIS A 34 -10.80 5.89 6.67
C HIS A 34 -10.74 4.40 7.02
N PRO A 35 -11.87 3.74 7.34
CA PRO A 35 -11.88 2.31 7.63
C PRO A 35 -11.38 1.52 6.41
N VAL A 36 -10.64 0.44 6.67
CA VAL A 36 -10.16 -0.44 5.61
C VAL A 36 -11.34 -1.20 5.00
N ALA A 37 -11.49 -1.12 3.68
CA ALA A 37 -12.53 -1.83 2.93
C ALA A 37 -12.14 -3.30 2.69
N TRP A 38 -12.09 -4.10 3.76
CA TRP A 38 -11.64 -5.49 3.72
C TRP A 38 -12.37 -6.36 2.68
N ALA A 39 -13.67 -6.11 2.48
CA ALA A 39 -14.47 -6.84 1.50
C ALA A 39 -13.95 -6.67 0.06
N GLU A 40 -13.54 -5.46 -0.33
CA GLU A 40 -13.02 -5.22 -1.67
C GLU A 40 -11.63 -5.85 -1.86
N TYR A 41 -10.77 -5.72 -0.84
CA TYR A 41 -9.46 -6.39 -0.87
C TYR A 41 -9.59 -7.91 -0.97
N ALA A 42 -10.53 -8.53 -0.25
CA ALA A 42 -10.77 -9.96 -0.34
C ALA A 42 -11.27 -10.37 -1.73
N LYS A 43 -12.19 -9.60 -2.35
CA LYS A 43 -12.65 -9.85 -3.72
C LYS A 43 -11.51 -9.76 -4.73
N HIS A 44 -10.66 -8.73 -4.62
CA HIS A 44 -9.51 -8.56 -5.51
C HIS A 44 -8.52 -9.71 -5.35
N LEU A 45 -8.19 -10.09 -4.11
CA LEU A 45 -7.31 -11.21 -3.84
C LEU A 45 -7.89 -12.51 -4.44
N GLY A 46 -9.18 -12.76 -4.23
CA GLY A 46 -9.85 -13.94 -4.79
C GLY A 46 -9.84 -13.97 -6.32
N ARG A 47 -10.12 -12.83 -6.98
CA ARG A 47 -10.07 -12.75 -8.45
C ARG A 47 -8.68 -13.00 -9.00
N THR A 48 -7.66 -12.43 -8.36
CA THR A 48 -6.26 -12.62 -8.74
C THR A 48 -5.82 -14.07 -8.50
N SER A 49 -6.23 -14.68 -7.38
CA SER A 49 -5.83 -16.05 -7.06
C SER A 49 -6.33 -17.08 -8.06
N VAL A 50 -7.50 -16.87 -8.70
CA VAL A 50 -8.02 -17.81 -9.71
C VAL A 50 -7.04 -18.05 -10.86
N VAL A 51 -6.21 -17.05 -11.22
CA VAL A 51 -5.23 -17.18 -12.30
C VAL A 51 -3.86 -17.59 -11.77
N TYR A 52 -3.37 -16.91 -10.73
CA TYR A 52 -2.02 -17.13 -10.25
C TYR A 52 -1.85 -18.42 -9.46
N PHE A 53 -2.85 -18.84 -8.68
CA PHE A 53 -2.77 -20.07 -7.91
C PHE A 53 -2.55 -21.31 -8.78
N PRO A 54 -3.34 -21.58 -9.85
CA PRO A 54 -3.08 -22.74 -10.70
C PRO A 54 -1.75 -22.61 -11.47
N TRP A 55 -1.37 -21.39 -11.89
CA TRP A 55 -0.07 -21.17 -12.52
C TRP A 55 1.08 -21.59 -11.60
N TYR A 56 1.09 -21.11 -10.36
CA TYR A 56 2.10 -21.51 -9.37
C TYR A 56 2.02 -22.99 -9.01
N ALA A 57 0.83 -23.57 -8.95
CA ALA A 57 0.66 -25.01 -8.71
C ALA A 57 1.32 -25.85 -9.80
N VAL A 58 1.28 -25.43 -11.07
CA VAL A 58 1.98 -26.12 -12.15
C VAL A 58 3.50 -25.87 -12.06
N VAL A 59 3.91 -24.60 -11.97
CA VAL A 59 5.33 -24.22 -12.00
C VAL A 59 6.12 -24.78 -10.81
N LEU A 60 5.49 -24.87 -9.64
CA LEU A 60 6.15 -25.39 -8.42
C LEU A 60 5.80 -26.84 -8.14
N GLY A 61 4.61 -27.30 -8.55
CA GLY A 61 4.12 -28.64 -8.26
C GLY A 61 4.55 -29.71 -9.26
N TRP A 62 5.11 -29.35 -10.42
CA TRP A 62 5.52 -30.33 -11.42
C TRP A 62 6.45 -31.43 -10.88
N PRO A 63 7.44 -31.19 -10.00
CA PRO A 63 8.33 -32.27 -9.56
C PRO A 63 7.57 -33.31 -8.71
N VAL A 64 6.63 -32.85 -7.88
CA VAL A 64 5.77 -33.72 -7.06
C VAL A 64 4.83 -34.51 -7.95
N ALA A 65 4.21 -33.85 -8.93
CA ALA A 65 3.34 -34.49 -9.91
C ALA A 65 4.09 -35.55 -10.73
N THR A 66 5.31 -35.24 -11.20
CA THR A 66 6.16 -36.17 -11.94
C THR A 66 6.61 -37.34 -11.07
N ALA A 67 7.04 -37.10 -9.83
CA ALA A 67 7.43 -38.16 -8.91
C ALA A 67 6.26 -39.10 -8.58
N ALA A 68 5.06 -38.54 -8.38
CA ALA A 68 3.85 -39.33 -8.15
C ALA A 68 3.46 -40.14 -9.40
N PHE A 69 3.61 -39.55 -10.59
CA PHE A 69 3.35 -40.22 -11.86
C PHE A 69 4.31 -41.39 -12.10
N LEU A 70 5.62 -41.17 -11.94
CA LEU A 70 6.66 -42.20 -12.13
C LEU A 70 6.46 -43.39 -11.18
N LYS A 71 6.22 -43.12 -9.88
CA LYS A 71 5.90 -44.14 -8.88
C LYS A 71 4.69 -45.00 -9.27
N ARG A 72 3.70 -44.40 -9.94
CA ARG A 72 2.50 -45.10 -10.40
C ARG A 72 2.76 -45.93 -11.65
N THR A 73 3.66 -45.49 -12.54
CA THR A 73 4.01 -46.20 -13.78
C THR A 73 5.07 -47.28 -13.60
N GLY A 74 5.67 -47.42 -12.40
CA GLY A 74 6.62 -48.48 -12.09
C GLY A 74 8.00 -48.29 -12.73
N VAL A 75 8.35 -47.03 -13.06
CA VAL A 75 9.70 -46.60 -13.46
C VAL A 75 10.45 -46.11 -12.23
#